data_AF-A0A2H9LFJ4-F1
#
_entry.id   AF-A0A2H9LFJ4-F1
#
_cell.length_a   1.000
_cell.length_b   1.000
_cell.length_c   1.000
_cell.angle_alpha   90.00
_cell.angle_beta   90.00
_cell.angle_gamma   90.00
#
_symmetry.space_group_name_H-M   'P 1'
#
loop_
_entity.id
_entity.type
_entity.pdbx_description
1 polymer ?
#
loop_
_entity_poly.entity_id
_entity_poly.type
_entity_poly.pdbx_seq_one_letter_code
_entity_poly.pdbx_strand_id
1 'polypeptide(L)'
;MQLYKFVGLKYKLNINSEFVKAIQKIWTFYGLRKFLVKLELSKISKIYLYGSFADLTYNSSSDVDLLTIFNGDTKYNVKAIQELEDYFGKEVNFIRYNDIDFFKLLKEKNKFANNVFEKGIKIYDTLISDKLLI
;
A
#
# COMPACT_ATOMS: atom_id res chain seq x y z
N MET A 1 8.59 -10.45 19.14
CA MET A 1 9.47 -11.43 18.46
C MET A 1 8.59 -12.56 17.93
N GLN A 2 8.27 -12.59 16.63
CA GLN A 2 7.41 -13.63 16.05
C GLN A 2 8.26 -14.81 15.53
N LEU A 3 7.90 -16.02 15.94
CA LEU A 3 8.51 -17.28 15.51
C LEU A 3 7.65 -17.89 14.39
N TYR A 4 8.23 -18.07 13.20
CA TYR A 4 7.58 -18.80 12.11
C TYR A 4 8.12 -20.23 12.06
N LYS A 5 7.24 -21.22 11.92
CA LYS A 5 7.59 -22.65 11.94
C LYS A 5 7.41 -23.23 10.54
N PHE A 6 8.49 -23.31 9.77
CA PHE A 6 8.54 -24.09 8.53
C PHE A 6 9.40 -25.33 8.81
N VAL A 7 8.80 -26.51 8.64
CA VAL A 7 9.47 -27.83 8.56
C VAL A 7 10.55 -28.07 9.64
N GLY A 8 10.14 -28.30 10.89
CA GLY A 8 10.98 -28.94 11.93
C GLY A 8 12.23 -28.20 12.42
N LEU A 9 12.66 -27.13 11.75
CA LEU A 9 13.87 -26.37 12.05
C LEU A 9 13.48 -24.96 12.53
N LYS A 10 13.85 -24.62 13.77
CA LYS A 10 13.64 -23.29 14.34
C LYS A 10 14.68 -22.32 13.76
N TYR A 11 14.41 -21.78 12.58
CA TYR A 11 15.21 -20.68 12.05
C TYR A 11 14.77 -19.35 12.68
N LYS A 12 15.72 -18.61 13.26
CA LYS A 12 15.51 -17.23 13.68
C LYS A 12 15.87 -16.33 12.50
N LEU A 13 14.87 -15.94 11.72
CA LEU A 13 15.06 -14.97 10.64
C LEU A 13 15.49 -13.64 11.26
N ASN A 14 16.63 -13.11 10.80
CA ASN A 14 17.02 -11.75 11.12
C ASN A 14 16.12 -10.79 10.33
N ILE A 15 15.10 -10.25 11.00
CA ILE A 15 14.12 -9.34 10.37
C ILE A 15 14.78 -8.09 9.79
N ASN A 16 15.96 -7.72 10.31
CA ASN A 16 16.72 -6.57 9.86
C ASN A 16 17.61 -6.87 8.66
N SER A 17 17.69 -8.13 8.21
CA SER A 17 18.44 -8.48 7.01
C SER A 17 17.77 -7.89 5.77
N GLU A 18 18.58 -7.38 4.85
CA GLU A 18 18.09 -6.83 3.57
C GLU A 18 17.31 -7.87 2.75
N PHE A 19 17.66 -9.16 2.88
CA PHE A 19 16.91 -10.24 2.25
C PHE A 19 15.48 -10.37 2.79
N VAL A 20 15.29 -10.40 4.12
CA VAL A 20 13.96 -10.49 4.72
C VAL A 20 13.13 -9.25 4.39
N LYS A 21 13.74 -8.06 4.43
CA LYS A 21 13.10 -6.81 4.00
C LYS A 21 12.66 -6.86 2.53
N ALA A 22 13.47 -7.43 1.64
CA ALA A 22 13.13 -7.60 0.23
C ALA A 22 11.93 -8.54 0.05
N ILE A 23 11.91 -9.68 0.74
CA ILE A 23 10.78 -10.61 0.71
C ILE A 23 9.50 -9.96 1.25
N GLN A 24 9.59 -9.18 2.33
CA GLN A 24 8.45 -8.42 2.87
C GLN A 24 7.90 -7.42 1.86
N LYS A 25 8.78 -6.66 1.18
CA LYS A 25 8.36 -5.74 0.09
C LYS A 25 7.64 -6.48 -1.03
N ILE A 26 8.18 -7.62 -1.48
CA ILE A 26 7.57 -8.43 -2.55
C ILE A 26 6.18 -8.92 -2.13
N TRP A 27 6.05 -9.46 -0.92
CA TRP A 27 4.78 -9.97 -0.41
C TRP A 27 3.71 -8.88 -0.29
N THR A 28 4.07 -7.72 0.28
CA THR A 28 3.17 -6.57 0.41
C THR A 28 2.72 -6.06 -0.95
N PHE A 29 3.66 -5.90 -1.89
CA PHE A 29 3.35 -5.39 -3.23
C PHE A 29 2.47 -6.37 -4.04
N TYR A 30 2.80 -7.66 -3.99
CA TYR A 30 2.03 -8.69 -4.69
C TYR A 30 0.62 -8.82 -4.12
N GLY A 31 0.51 -8.82 -2.79
CA GLY A 31 -0.76 -8.79 -2.08
C GLY A 31 -1.63 -7.63 -2.55
N LEU A 32 -1.13 -6.40 -2.37
CA LEU A 32 -1.84 -5.18 -2.79
C LEU A 32 -2.30 -5.27 -4.25
N ARG A 33 -1.37 -5.54 -5.19
CA ARG A 33 -1.66 -5.54 -6.62
C ARG A 33 -2.82 -6.47 -7.00
N LYS A 34 -2.91 -7.66 -6.38
CA LYS A 34 -3.99 -8.63 -6.65
C LYS A 34 -5.38 -8.06 -6.33
N PHE A 35 -5.49 -7.22 -5.31
CA PHE A 35 -6.75 -6.60 -4.90
C PHE A 35 -6.99 -5.25 -5.56
N LEU A 36 -5.94 -4.52 -5.93
CA LEU A 36 -6.08 -3.27 -6.67
C LEU A 36 -6.89 -3.47 -7.97
N VAL A 37 -6.68 -4.57 -8.69
CA VAL A 37 -7.46 -4.91 -9.90
C VAL A 37 -8.98 -5.06 -9.62
N LYS A 38 -9.36 -5.36 -8.38
CA LYS A 38 -10.76 -5.50 -7.96
C LYS A 38 -11.39 -4.20 -7.47
N LEU A 39 -10.57 -3.19 -7.18
CA LEU A 39 -11.09 -1.84 -6.99
C LEU A 39 -11.57 -1.32 -8.34
N GLU A 40 -12.59 -0.45 -8.37
CA GLU A 40 -13.01 0.23 -9.60
C GLU A 40 -11.91 1.22 -10.04
N LEU A 41 -10.84 0.69 -10.62
CA LEU A 41 -9.64 1.42 -11.01
C LEU A 41 -9.91 2.48 -12.07
N SER A 42 -11.04 2.41 -12.77
CA SER A 42 -11.43 3.36 -13.82
C SER A 42 -11.50 4.80 -13.33
N LYS A 43 -11.70 5.03 -12.02
CA LYS A 43 -11.70 6.38 -11.43
C LYS A 43 -10.54 6.66 -10.48
N ILE A 44 -9.68 5.68 -10.24
CA ILE A 44 -8.45 5.87 -9.45
C ILE A 44 -7.35 6.26 -10.41
N SER A 45 -6.68 7.38 -10.16
CA SER A 45 -5.52 7.80 -10.95
C SER A 45 -4.21 7.26 -10.37
N LYS A 46 -4.07 7.26 -9.03
CA LYS A 46 -2.86 6.79 -8.34
C LYS A 46 -3.18 6.15 -7.00
N ILE A 47 -2.35 5.20 -6.57
CA ILE A 47 -2.38 4.63 -5.22
C ILE A 47 -0.96 4.58 -4.66
N TYR A 48 -0.83 5.00 -3.41
CA TYR A 48 0.41 4.97 -2.65
C TYR A 48 0.19 4.16 -1.37
N LEU A 49 1.10 3.23 -1.11
CA LEU A 49 1.32 2.68 0.21
C LEU A 49 2.20 3.65 0.99
N TYR A 50 1.80 4.03 2.20
CA TYR A 50 2.61 4.89 3.05
C TYR A 50 2.71 4.33 4.47
N GLY A 51 3.33 5.09 5.38
CA GLY A 51 3.43 4.73 6.78
C GLY A 51 4.35 3.54 7.03
N SER A 52 4.07 2.80 8.10
CA SER A 52 4.95 1.76 8.61
C SER A 52 5.19 0.59 7.63
N PHE A 53 4.23 0.33 6.74
CA PHE A 53 4.37 -0.67 5.68
C PHE A 53 5.30 -0.23 4.55
N ALA A 54 5.29 1.07 4.20
CA ALA A 54 6.22 1.62 3.22
C ALA A 54 7.67 1.63 3.76
N ASP A 55 7.84 1.97 5.04
CA ASP A 55 9.15 2.06 5.69
C ASP A 55 9.66 0.72 6.25
N LEU A 56 8.89 -0.37 6.12
CA LEU A 56 9.18 -1.69 6.69
C LEU A 56 9.38 -1.73 8.22
N THR A 57 8.76 -0.79 8.93
CA THR A 57 8.81 -0.70 10.40
C THR A 57 7.53 -1.21 11.06
N TYR A 58 6.59 -1.73 10.27
CA TYR A 58 5.30 -2.24 10.73
C TYR A 58 5.45 -3.39 11.74
N ASN A 59 4.50 -3.48 12.66
CA ASN A 59 4.44 -4.49 13.70
C ASN A 59 3.02 -5.10 13.79
N SER A 60 2.76 -5.91 14.82
CA SER A 60 1.47 -6.58 14.98
C SER A 60 0.29 -5.63 15.15
N SER A 61 0.49 -4.43 15.69
CA SER A 61 -0.55 -3.41 15.87
C SER A 61 -0.55 -2.34 14.77
N SER A 62 0.30 -2.45 13.74
CA SER A 62 0.28 -1.52 12.62
C SER A 62 -0.82 -1.86 11.62
N ASP A 63 -1.47 -0.82 11.11
CA ASP A 63 -2.46 -0.91 10.03
C ASP A 63 -1.80 -0.76 8.66
N VAL A 64 -2.51 -1.12 7.60
CA VAL A 64 -2.07 -0.91 6.22
C VAL A 64 -2.58 0.45 5.75
N ASP A 65 -1.68 1.41 5.57
CA ASP A 65 -2.01 2.78 5.19
C ASP A 65 -1.95 2.99 3.67
N LEU A 66 -3.11 3.29 3.05
CA LEU A 66 -3.22 3.54 1.63
C LEU A 66 -3.76 4.94 1.33
N LEU A 67 -3.03 5.67 0.49
CA LEU A 67 -3.50 6.90 -0.12
C LEU A 67 -3.97 6.57 -1.53
N THR A 68 -5.14 7.05 -1.89
CA THR A 68 -5.66 6.96 -3.26
C THR A 68 -6.02 8.34 -3.78
N ILE A 69 -5.68 8.56 -5.04
CA ILE A 69 -5.99 9.77 -5.77
C ILE A 69 -7.01 9.40 -6.85
N PHE A 70 -8.13 10.10 -6.90
CA PHE A 70 -9.22 9.84 -7.85
C PHE A 70 -9.43 10.99 -8.80
N ASN A 71 -10.01 10.65 -9.94
CA ASN A 71 -10.57 11.60 -10.88
C ASN A 71 -12.10 11.50 -10.78
N GLY A 72 -12.71 12.42 -10.02
CA GLY A 72 -14.16 12.48 -9.79
C GLY A 72 -14.62 11.75 -8.52
N ASP A 73 -15.94 11.56 -8.40
CA ASP A 73 -16.56 10.98 -7.22
C ASP A 73 -16.64 9.44 -7.34
N THR A 74 -15.99 8.75 -6.40
CA THR A 74 -15.97 7.29 -6.31
C THR A 74 -16.07 6.82 -4.87
N LYS A 75 -16.84 5.75 -4.69
CA LYS A 75 -16.88 4.97 -3.45
C LYS A 75 -16.05 3.72 -3.66
N TYR A 76 -15.30 3.31 -2.64
CA TYR A 76 -14.64 2.01 -2.70
C TYR A 76 -15.66 0.88 -2.70
N ASN A 77 -15.29 -0.21 -3.38
CA ASN A 77 -15.99 -1.46 -3.24
C ASN A 77 -15.65 -2.06 -1.86
N VAL A 78 -16.63 -2.05 -0.95
CA VAL A 78 -16.50 -2.57 0.42
C VAL A 78 -15.98 -4.01 0.43
N LYS A 79 -16.41 -4.84 -0.52
CA LYS A 79 -15.96 -6.23 -0.62
C LYS A 79 -14.47 -6.32 -0.95
N ALA A 80 -13.97 -5.46 -1.83
CA ALA A 80 -12.55 -5.43 -2.19
C ALA A 80 -11.68 -4.97 -1.01
N ILE A 81 -12.19 -4.06 -0.17
CA ILE A 81 -11.53 -3.67 1.08
C ILE A 81 -11.48 -4.85 2.04
N GLN A 82 -12.61 -5.49 2.32
CA GLN A 82 -12.67 -6.63 3.24
C GLN A 82 -11.72 -7.75 2.82
N GLU A 83 -11.69 -8.09 1.52
CA GLU A 83 -10.77 -9.11 1.01
C GLU A 83 -9.28 -8.73 1.16
N LEU A 84 -8.96 -7.42 1.10
CA LEU A 84 -7.61 -6.91 1.33
C LEU A 84 -7.23 -7.03 2.80
N GLU A 85 -8.14 -6.67 3.69
CA GLU A 85 -7.97 -6.78 5.15
C GLU A 85 -7.78 -8.25 5.55
N ASP A 86 -8.61 -9.14 5.01
CA ASP A 86 -8.51 -10.59 5.25
C ASP A 86 -7.16 -11.14 4.77
N TYR A 87 -6.64 -10.65 3.64
CA TYR A 87 -5.33 -11.07 3.13
C TYR A 87 -4.18 -10.62 4.02
N PHE A 88 -4.23 -9.39 4.52
CA PHE A 88 -3.20 -8.86 5.42
C PHE A 88 -3.39 -9.29 6.88
N GLY A 89 -4.59 -9.76 7.24
CA GLY A 89 -5.00 -10.03 8.62
C GLY A 89 -5.00 -8.76 9.49
N LYS A 90 -5.24 -7.59 8.88
CA LYS A 90 -5.09 -6.26 9.47
C LYS A 90 -6.07 -5.27 8.85
N GLU A 91 -6.44 -4.26 9.61
CA GLU A 91 -7.23 -3.13 9.09
C GLU A 91 -6.46 -2.39 7.99
N VAL A 92 -7.18 -1.96 6.96
CA VAL A 92 -6.64 -1.15 5.88
C VAL A 92 -7.25 0.23 5.94
N ASN A 93 -6.44 1.22 6.30
CA ASN A 93 -6.86 2.61 6.37
C ASN A 93 -6.70 3.29 5.01
N PHE A 94 -7.79 3.84 4.48
CA PHE A 94 -7.82 4.52 3.20
C PHE A 94 -8.00 6.03 3.35
N ILE A 95 -6.98 6.79 2.96
CA ILE A 95 -7.09 8.23 2.73
C ILE A 95 -7.39 8.49 1.26
N ARG A 96 -8.33 9.41 1.02
CA ARG A 96 -8.81 9.76 -0.32
C ARG A 96 -8.63 11.24 -0.58
N TYR A 97 -8.10 11.54 -1.76
CA TYR A 97 -8.13 12.88 -2.33
C TYR A 97 -8.54 12.81 -3.79
N ASN A 98 -9.22 13.85 -4.28
CA ASN A 98 -9.18 14.11 -5.72
C ASN A 98 -7.78 14.63 -6.10
N ASP A 99 -7.46 14.56 -7.38
CA ASP A 99 -6.17 15.00 -7.89
C ASP A 99 -5.85 16.47 -7.57
N ILE A 100 -6.81 17.37 -7.79
CA ILE A 100 -6.66 18.82 -7.58
C ILE A 100 -6.29 19.14 -6.13
N ASP A 101 -7.00 18.57 -5.16
CA ASP A 101 -6.81 18.81 -3.73
C ASP A 101 -5.47 18.26 -3.26
N PHE A 102 -5.09 17.07 -3.73
CA PHE A 102 -3.79 16.50 -3.37
C PHE A 102 -2.63 17.35 -3.92
N PHE A 103 -2.72 17.80 -5.17
CA PHE A 103 -1.72 18.69 -5.76
C PHE A 103 -1.65 20.04 -5.04
N LYS A 104 -2.78 20.56 -4.57
CA LYS A 104 -2.80 21.78 -3.75
C LYS A 104 -2.05 21.56 -2.43
N LEU A 105 -2.28 20.44 -1.74
CA LEU A 105 -1.56 20.09 -0.51
C LEU A 105 -0.05 19.99 -0.72
N LEU A 106 0.40 19.41 -1.84
CA LEU A 106 1.83 19.37 -2.19
C LEU A 106 2.41 20.78 -2.37
N LYS A 107 1.71 21.67 -3.10
CA LYS A 107 2.14 23.06 -3.30
C LYS A 107 2.23 23.84 -1.99
N GLU A 108 1.31 23.59 -1.07
CA GLU A 108 1.27 24.19 0.27
C GLU A 108 2.29 23.58 1.24
N LYS A 109 3.13 22.66 0.76
CA LYS A 109 4.11 21.91 1.55
C LYS A 109 3.49 21.20 2.76
N ASN A 110 2.27 20.68 2.58
CA ASN A 110 1.59 19.91 3.61
C ASN A 110 2.46 18.70 4.02
N LYS A 111 2.68 18.55 5.33
CA LYS A 111 3.57 17.50 5.88
C LYS A 111 3.15 16.09 5.47
N PHE A 112 1.84 15.80 5.50
CA PHE A 112 1.32 14.50 5.14
C PHE A 112 1.51 14.24 3.63
N ALA A 113 1.05 15.16 2.78
CA ALA A 113 1.13 14.98 1.33
C ALA A 113 2.59 14.83 0.85
N ASN A 114 3.50 15.65 1.37
CA ASN A 114 4.93 15.54 1.07
C ASN A 114 5.52 14.22 1.57
N ASN A 115 5.21 13.79 2.80
CA ASN A 115 5.73 12.53 3.32
C ASN A 115 5.27 11.33 2.48
N VAL A 116 4.00 11.31 2.06
CA VAL A 116 3.50 10.25 1.16
C VAL A 116 4.16 10.34 -0.22
N PHE A 117 4.37 11.54 -0.76
CA PHE A 117 5.00 11.70 -2.07
C PHE A 117 6.49 11.32 -2.08
N GLU A 118 7.23 11.65 -1.01
CA GLU A 118 8.68 11.41 -0.91
C GLU A 118 9.02 9.99 -0.46
N LYS A 119 8.26 9.43 0.49
CA LYS A 119 8.56 8.13 1.11
C LYS A 119 7.56 7.04 0.79
N GLY A 120 6.36 7.42 0.34
CA GLY A 120 5.35 6.45 -0.05
C GLY A 120 5.78 5.63 -1.26
N ILE A 121 5.36 4.39 -1.29
CA ILE A 121 5.57 3.49 -2.41
C ILE A 121 4.37 3.63 -3.33
N LYS A 122 4.59 4.14 -4.54
CA LYS A 122 3.55 4.18 -5.57
C LYS A 122 3.28 2.75 -6.06
N ILE A 123 2.08 2.24 -5.80
CA ILE A 123 1.67 0.87 -6.14
C ILE A 123 0.77 0.82 -7.38
N TYR A 124 0.17 1.95 -7.76
CA TYR A 124 -0.62 2.08 -8.99
C TYR A 124 -0.55 3.50 -9.54
N ASP A 125 -0.47 3.64 -10.86
CA ASP A 125 -0.54 4.89 -11.59
C ASP A 125 -1.12 4.64 -12.99
N THR A 126 -2.22 5.31 -13.31
CA THR A 126 -2.86 5.25 -14.64
C THR A 126 -1.92 5.62 -15.77
N LEU A 127 -0.94 6.51 -15.52
CA LEU A 127 0.05 6.91 -16.53
C LEU A 127 1.12 5.84 -16.79
N ILE A 128 1.22 4.83 -15.92
CA ILE A 128 2.22 3.75 -15.97
C ILE A 128 1.55 2.42 -16.35
N SER A 129 0.29 2.20 -15.99
CA SER A 129 -0.45 0.96 -16.26
C SER A 129 -0.59 0.65 -17.75
N ASP A 130 -0.65 1.67 -18.61
CA ASP A 130 -0.75 1.49 -20.07
C ASP A 130 0.55 0.94 -20.71
N LYS A 131 1.68 0.96 -19.99
CA LYS A 131 2.97 0.46 -20.50
C LYS A 131 3.39 -0.91 -19.98
N LEU A 132 2.66 -1.48 -19.01
CA LEU A 132 3.00 -2.75 -18.35
C LEU A 132 1.90 -3.83 -18.46
N LEU A 133 0.93 -3.60 -19.34
CA LEU A 133 -0.14 -4.54 -19.70
C LEU A 133 0.05 -5.14 -21.12
N ILE A 134 1.31 -5.37 -21.52
CA ILE A 134 1.68 -6.23 -22.66
C ILE A 134 2.57 -7.35 -22.12
#